data_AF-A0A7C5IKY3-F1
#
_entry.id   AF-A0A7C5IKY3-F1
#
_cell.length_a   1.000
_cell.length_b   1.000
_cell.length_c   1.000
_cell.angle_alpha   90.00
_cell.angle_beta   90.00
_cell.angle_gamma   90.00
#
_symmetry.space_group_name_H-M   'P 1'
#
loop_
_entity.id
_entity.type
_entity.pdbx_description
1 polymer ?
#
loop_
_entity_poly.entity_id
_entity_poly.type
_entity_poly.pdbx_seq_one_letter_code
_entity_poly.pdbx_strand_id
1 'polypeptide(L)'
;MLSLSLSFVFGNPLQDIKNFVFYYGEDEINKIESYDLAIVQPTNYSTTEIKEIESHGVKLIAYVSIGESDNKNVNPSWILAKDVNWDSYMIDVRNKGWRDYIINVVMKHIADMGYNGFFLDNLDTAVQFPQTENAMIEFVKEIREAYPQMIIIQNRGFPLLSQTGPYIDGVLWEDFASEYNFISGNYQKIDRTPQEVEQQVELSKKYGYRILTLSYAAEDDYDLMNYIFAMNKKYNLLGSITNLYINSIYTYKPGTPIPVQTYSSTNVSSELYFSATTATQTDQNSNSYFYGAGWSKPENIFGIWYSECSGWDAGAVVTFDRHENSSFMVIYFDGGINDFALQISAYDGTNWPMIASISIGNENMFKAALVKINGKYLYDTDPSSPGIQEKLGFKGAKVAYVGQPDIMQFTYGRFGYSNNTLTFVVRNVGLENSKPFKIYVYDKNGNILKEFSIDSLGPNSDYNVSINNVYGSDSPLKVTIDPEENKEFNYNANTIILNF
;
A
#
# COMPACT_ATOMS: atom_id res chain seq x y z
N MET A 1 6.67 -61.23 -25.33
CA MET A 1 7.38 -60.00 -24.88
C MET A 1 6.47 -59.32 -23.87
N LEU A 2 6.87 -59.23 -22.59
CA LEU A 2 6.25 -58.27 -21.67
C LEU A 2 7.02 -56.95 -21.82
N SER A 3 6.34 -55.86 -22.12
CA SER A 3 6.93 -54.52 -22.02
C SER A 3 6.95 -54.09 -20.57
N LEU A 4 8.14 -53.99 -19.96
CA LEU A 4 8.30 -53.21 -18.74
C LEU A 4 8.14 -51.73 -19.10
N SER A 5 7.00 -51.14 -18.76
CA SER A 5 6.87 -49.70 -18.67
C SER A 5 7.63 -49.24 -17.42
N LEU A 6 8.85 -48.74 -17.63
CA LEU A 6 9.66 -48.17 -16.56
C LEU A 6 9.10 -46.79 -16.20
N SER A 7 8.11 -46.75 -15.31
CA SER A 7 7.63 -45.49 -14.73
C SER A 7 8.74 -44.91 -13.85
N PHE A 8 9.54 -44.01 -14.41
CA PHE A 8 10.35 -43.11 -13.61
C PHE A 8 9.40 -42.30 -12.73
N VAL A 9 9.46 -42.51 -11.42
CA VAL A 9 8.90 -41.57 -10.45
C VAL A 9 9.82 -40.35 -10.48
N PHE A 10 9.52 -39.42 -11.39
CA PHE A 10 10.13 -38.10 -11.35
C PHE A 10 9.75 -37.48 -10.00
N GLY A 11 10.77 -37.12 -9.21
CA GLY A 11 10.55 -36.34 -8.00
C GLY A 11 9.93 -34.99 -8.36
N ASN A 12 9.21 -34.39 -7.41
CA ASN A 12 8.62 -33.07 -7.61
C ASN A 12 9.69 -32.08 -8.10
N PRO A 13 9.48 -31.36 -9.22
CA PRO A 13 10.48 -30.47 -9.82
C PRO A 13 10.88 -29.30 -8.91
N LEU A 14 10.13 -29.02 -7.86
CA LEU A 14 10.42 -28.03 -6.83
C LEU A 14 11.16 -28.61 -5.61
N GLN A 15 11.51 -29.90 -5.57
CA GLN A 15 12.10 -30.54 -4.37
C GLN A 15 13.44 -29.92 -3.96
N ASP A 16 14.32 -29.59 -4.91
CA ASP A 16 15.68 -29.10 -4.61
C ASP A 16 15.79 -27.57 -4.43
N ILE A 17 14.69 -26.84 -4.59
CA ILE A 17 14.61 -25.37 -4.43
C ILE A 17 14.86 -24.98 -2.97
N LYS A 18 15.77 -24.04 -2.72
CA LYS A 18 16.18 -23.56 -1.38
C LYS A 18 15.83 -22.10 -1.14
N ASN A 19 15.68 -21.31 -2.20
CA ASN A 19 15.17 -19.94 -2.18
C ASN A 19 14.27 -19.70 -3.40
N PHE A 20 13.36 -18.73 -3.31
CA PHE A 20 12.61 -18.25 -4.46
C PHE A 20 12.24 -16.77 -4.30
N VAL A 21 11.92 -16.14 -5.43
CA VAL A 21 11.52 -14.73 -5.49
C VAL A 21 10.23 -14.58 -6.30
N PHE A 22 9.41 -13.60 -5.89
CA PHE A 22 8.31 -13.06 -6.68
C PHE A 22 8.74 -11.67 -7.14
N TYR A 23 8.71 -11.41 -8.45
CA TYR A 23 9.15 -10.13 -9.00
C TYR A 23 8.47 -9.79 -10.34
N TYR A 24 7.63 -8.77 -10.34
CA TYR A 24 6.84 -8.29 -11.49
C TYR A 24 7.36 -6.95 -12.05
N GLY A 25 8.55 -6.50 -11.62
CA GLY A 25 9.29 -5.43 -12.29
C GLY A 25 10.08 -5.95 -13.51
N GLU A 26 10.95 -5.09 -14.04
CA GLU A 26 11.80 -5.36 -15.22
C GLU A 26 13.30 -4.99 -15.02
N ASP A 27 13.64 -4.24 -13.97
CA ASP A 27 14.96 -3.62 -13.75
C ASP A 27 15.94 -4.44 -12.88
N GLU A 28 15.49 -5.49 -12.19
CA GLU A 28 16.29 -6.24 -11.20
C GLU A 28 16.76 -7.64 -11.64
N ILE A 29 16.89 -7.90 -12.96
CA ILE A 29 17.31 -9.20 -13.54
C ILE A 29 18.51 -9.82 -12.80
N ASN A 30 19.59 -9.06 -12.59
CA ASN A 30 20.82 -9.51 -11.91
C ASN A 30 20.58 -10.04 -10.47
N LYS A 31 19.48 -9.66 -9.81
CA LYS A 31 19.10 -10.21 -8.50
C LYS A 31 18.35 -11.53 -8.63
N ILE A 32 17.53 -11.70 -9.68
CA ILE A 32 16.77 -12.93 -9.96
C ILE A 32 17.71 -14.13 -10.09
N GLU A 33 18.88 -13.92 -10.73
CA GLU A 33 19.95 -14.92 -10.92
C GLU A 33 20.50 -15.54 -9.63
N SER A 34 20.20 -14.95 -8.47
CA SER A 34 20.61 -15.49 -7.16
C SER A 34 19.62 -16.46 -6.51
N TYR A 35 18.53 -16.82 -7.20
CA TYR A 35 17.46 -17.68 -6.71
C TYR A 35 17.30 -18.98 -7.52
N ASP A 36 17.00 -20.09 -6.86
CA ASP A 36 16.73 -21.37 -7.56
C ASP A 36 15.40 -21.35 -8.35
N LEU A 37 14.48 -20.45 -8.01
CA LEU A 37 13.13 -20.31 -8.58
C LEU A 37 12.70 -18.84 -8.58
N ALA A 38 12.08 -18.37 -9.67
CA ALA A 38 11.53 -17.02 -9.77
C ALA A 38 10.15 -17.04 -10.44
N ILE A 39 9.17 -16.35 -9.83
CA ILE A 39 7.84 -16.14 -10.40
C ILE A 39 7.77 -14.70 -10.88
N VAL A 40 7.55 -14.51 -12.19
CA VAL A 40 7.68 -13.21 -12.87
C VAL A 40 6.50 -12.89 -13.79
N GLN A 41 6.31 -11.59 -14.05
CA GLN A 41 5.35 -11.11 -15.03
C GLN A 41 5.89 -11.37 -16.45
N PRO A 42 5.23 -12.20 -17.29
CA PRO A 42 5.84 -12.70 -18.53
C PRO A 42 6.03 -11.65 -19.63
N THR A 43 5.32 -10.51 -19.55
CA THR A 43 5.42 -9.43 -20.54
C THR A 43 6.71 -8.61 -20.44
N ASN A 44 7.45 -8.73 -19.33
CA ASN A 44 8.56 -7.85 -18.99
C ASN A 44 9.93 -8.39 -19.45
N TYR A 45 9.98 -9.59 -20.06
CA TYR A 45 11.24 -10.28 -20.38
C TYR A 45 11.25 -10.75 -21.83
N SER A 46 12.35 -10.51 -22.53
CA SER A 46 12.61 -11.08 -23.85
C SER A 46 13.05 -12.55 -23.75
N THR A 47 12.95 -13.27 -24.88
CA THR A 47 13.46 -14.66 -24.99
C THR A 47 14.98 -14.77 -24.87
N THR A 48 15.72 -13.66 -24.83
CA THR A 48 17.15 -13.62 -24.54
C THR A 48 17.37 -13.57 -23.04
N GLU A 49 16.71 -12.65 -22.33
CA GLU A 49 16.82 -12.49 -20.87
C GLU A 49 16.32 -13.74 -20.13
N ILE A 50 15.24 -14.36 -20.61
CA ILE A 50 14.76 -15.65 -20.09
C ILE A 50 15.88 -16.70 -20.11
N LYS A 51 16.60 -16.82 -21.23
CA LYS A 51 17.69 -17.80 -21.38
C LYS A 51 18.93 -17.44 -20.58
N GLU A 52 19.19 -16.15 -20.37
CA GLU A 52 20.28 -15.67 -19.53
C GLU A 52 20.02 -16.02 -18.06
N ILE A 53 18.81 -15.73 -17.56
CA ILE A 53 18.34 -16.13 -16.22
C ILE A 53 18.41 -17.66 -16.05
N GLU A 54 17.87 -18.44 -17.00
CA GLU A 54 17.90 -19.90 -16.95
C GLU A 54 19.33 -20.47 -17.01
N SER A 55 20.28 -19.78 -17.66
CA SER A 55 21.68 -20.23 -17.74
C SER A 55 22.39 -20.21 -16.38
N HIS A 56 21.89 -19.42 -15.43
CA HIS A 56 22.30 -19.41 -14.02
C HIS A 56 21.65 -20.54 -13.19
N GLY A 57 20.78 -21.35 -13.78
CA GLY A 57 20.09 -22.46 -13.13
C GLY A 57 18.76 -22.08 -12.45
N VAL A 58 18.32 -20.84 -12.60
CA VAL A 58 17.03 -20.35 -12.10
C VAL A 58 15.89 -21.05 -12.84
N LYS A 59 14.88 -21.53 -12.10
CA LYS A 59 13.61 -21.95 -12.71
C LYS A 59 12.68 -20.76 -12.87
N LEU A 60 12.42 -20.32 -14.10
CA LEU A 60 11.61 -19.14 -14.38
C LEU A 60 10.15 -19.52 -14.68
N ILE A 61 9.23 -19.03 -13.85
CA ILE A 61 7.79 -19.34 -13.86
C ILE A 61 7.02 -18.08 -14.23
N ALA A 62 6.14 -18.18 -15.22
CA ALA A 62 5.32 -17.04 -15.66
C ALA A 62 4.02 -16.94 -14.84
N TYR A 63 3.68 -15.72 -14.42
CA TYR A 63 2.36 -15.37 -13.90
C TYR A 63 1.26 -15.59 -14.94
N VAL A 64 0.17 -16.26 -14.56
CA VAL A 64 -1.05 -16.41 -15.35
C VAL A 64 -2.28 -16.34 -14.45
N SER A 65 -3.02 -15.22 -14.50
CA SER A 65 -4.37 -15.19 -13.94
C SER A 65 -5.28 -16.13 -14.75
N ILE A 66 -5.94 -17.07 -14.06
CA ILE A 66 -6.89 -17.99 -14.69
C ILE A 66 -8.35 -17.77 -14.24
N GLY A 67 -8.54 -17.11 -13.10
CA GLY A 67 -9.86 -16.70 -12.60
C GLY A 67 -10.25 -15.26 -12.91
N GLU A 68 -9.31 -14.40 -13.32
CA GLU A 68 -9.55 -12.96 -13.56
C GLU A 68 -8.97 -12.48 -14.89
N SER A 69 -9.34 -11.26 -15.29
CA SER A 69 -8.70 -10.54 -16.40
C SER A 69 -8.70 -9.03 -16.16
N ASP A 70 -7.54 -8.41 -16.25
CA ASP A 70 -7.33 -6.95 -16.34
C ASP A 70 -7.68 -6.36 -17.72
N ASN A 71 -7.82 -7.22 -18.74
CA ASN A 71 -8.12 -6.80 -20.10
C ASN A 71 -9.55 -6.27 -20.23
N LYS A 72 -9.66 -4.95 -20.41
CA LYS A 72 -10.93 -4.20 -20.59
C LYS A 72 -11.72 -4.58 -21.85
N ASN A 73 -11.16 -5.41 -22.73
CA ASN A 73 -11.82 -5.99 -23.90
C ASN A 73 -12.23 -7.46 -23.72
N VAL A 74 -12.14 -8.03 -22.50
CA VAL A 74 -12.65 -9.37 -22.21
C VAL A 74 -14.14 -9.47 -22.56
N ASN A 75 -14.58 -10.60 -23.10
CA ASN A 75 -15.96 -10.77 -23.53
C ASN A 75 -16.93 -10.58 -22.34
N PRO A 76 -17.87 -9.62 -22.37
CA PRO A 76 -18.76 -9.35 -21.26
C PRO A 76 -19.60 -10.56 -20.80
N SER A 77 -19.86 -11.53 -21.68
CA SER A 77 -20.58 -12.77 -21.30
C SER A 77 -19.77 -13.74 -20.44
N TRP A 78 -18.47 -13.47 -20.23
CA TRP A 78 -17.60 -14.26 -19.35
C TRP A 78 -17.44 -13.63 -17.97
N ILE A 79 -17.93 -12.41 -17.73
CA ILE A 79 -17.70 -11.67 -16.48
C ILE A 79 -18.73 -12.09 -15.41
N LEU A 80 -18.26 -12.46 -14.22
CA LEU A 80 -19.05 -12.67 -13.00
C LEU A 80 -19.24 -11.37 -12.22
N ALA A 81 -18.14 -10.66 -11.99
CA ALA A 81 -18.06 -9.44 -11.20
C ALA A 81 -16.81 -8.63 -11.57
N LYS A 82 -16.64 -7.47 -10.94
CA LYS A 82 -15.44 -6.66 -11.03
C LYS A 82 -14.72 -6.64 -9.67
N ASP A 83 -13.40 -6.86 -9.66
CA ASP A 83 -12.58 -6.52 -8.49
C ASP A 83 -12.28 -5.01 -8.50
N VAL A 84 -12.47 -4.36 -7.36
CA VAL A 84 -12.23 -2.92 -7.19
C VAL A 84 -10.82 -2.58 -6.74
N ASN A 85 -10.11 -3.53 -6.09
CA ASN A 85 -8.74 -3.35 -5.62
C ASN A 85 -7.75 -3.46 -6.77
N TRP A 86 -8.03 -4.34 -7.74
CA TRP A 86 -7.12 -4.67 -8.85
C TRP A 86 -7.58 -4.14 -10.23
N ASP A 87 -8.70 -3.40 -10.30
CA ASP A 87 -9.35 -2.94 -11.56
C ASP A 87 -9.65 -4.07 -12.58
N SER A 88 -9.72 -5.32 -12.11
CA SER A 88 -9.88 -6.55 -12.91
C SER A 88 -11.35 -7.00 -13.00
N TYR A 89 -11.61 -7.99 -13.87
CA TYR A 89 -12.88 -8.67 -14.01
C TYR A 89 -12.75 -10.14 -13.58
N MET A 90 -13.59 -10.58 -12.64
CA MET A 90 -13.69 -11.98 -12.23
C MET A 90 -14.42 -12.78 -13.31
N ILE A 91 -13.87 -13.91 -13.72
CA ILE A 91 -14.27 -14.65 -14.93
C ILE A 91 -14.98 -15.96 -14.60
N ASP A 92 -16.10 -16.22 -15.27
CA ASP A 92 -16.82 -17.48 -15.24
C ASP A 92 -16.09 -18.54 -16.07
N VAL A 93 -15.18 -19.26 -15.42
CA VAL A 93 -14.39 -20.36 -16.00
C VAL A 93 -15.22 -21.54 -16.52
N ARG A 94 -16.55 -21.57 -16.32
CA ARG A 94 -17.44 -22.51 -17.05
C ARG A 94 -17.43 -22.25 -18.55
N ASN A 95 -17.12 -21.02 -18.97
CA ASN A 95 -16.94 -20.67 -20.37
C ASN A 95 -15.68 -21.32 -20.98
N LYS A 96 -15.85 -22.51 -21.56
CA LYS A 96 -15.48 -22.75 -22.96
C LYS A 96 -14.27 -21.96 -23.50
N GLY A 97 -14.62 -20.86 -24.17
CA GLY A 97 -13.70 -19.97 -24.87
C GLY A 97 -12.69 -19.23 -23.99
N TRP A 98 -12.96 -19.03 -22.69
CA TRP A 98 -11.97 -18.48 -21.76
C TRP A 98 -10.86 -19.49 -21.50
N ARG A 99 -11.22 -20.73 -21.14
CA ARG A 99 -10.25 -21.81 -20.88
C ARG A 99 -9.43 -22.13 -22.13
N ASP A 100 -10.08 -22.19 -23.28
CA ASP A 100 -9.43 -22.39 -24.58
C ASP A 100 -8.47 -21.25 -24.94
N TYR A 101 -8.81 -20.00 -24.62
CA TYR A 101 -7.93 -18.85 -24.84
C TYR A 101 -6.69 -18.91 -23.94
N ILE A 102 -6.85 -19.14 -22.64
CA ILE A 102 -5.74 -19.25 -21.69
C ILE A 102 -4.80 -20.39 -22.08
N ILE A 103 -5.31 -21.60 -22.33
CA ILE A 103 -4.49 -22.77 -22.68
C ILE A 103 -3.80 -22.60 -24.03
N ASN A 104 -4.56 -22.30 -25.09
CA ASN A 104 -4.06 -22.40 -26.47
C ASN A 104 -3.41 -21.11 -26.98
N VAL A 105 -3.59 -19.97 -26.30
CA VAL A 105 -3.00 -18.68 -26.67
C VAL A 105 -1.99 -18.23 -25.61
N VAL A 106 -2.43 -17.98 -24.37
CA VAL A 106 -1.58 -17.37 -23.33
C VAL A 106 -0.47 -18.32 -22.87
N MET A 107 -0.84 -19.50 -22.35
CA MET A 107 0.12 -20.51 -21.89
C MET A 107 0.97 -21.07 -23.03
N LYS A 108 0.42 -21.15 -24.25
CA LYS A 108 1.18 -21.56 -25.43
C LYS A 108 2.27 -20.53 -25.75
N HIS A 109 1.96 -19.24 -25.72
CA HIS A 109 2.93 -18.18 -25.95
C HIS A 109 4.05 -18.20 -24.91
N ILE A 110 3.71 -18.34 -23.63
CA ILE A 110 4.66 -18.49 -22.52
C ILE A 110 5.58 -19.72 -22.74
N ALA A 111 5.01 -20.87 -23.11
CA ALA A 111 5.78 -22.07 -23.42
C ALA A 111 6.71 -21.89 -24.64
N ASP A 112 6.25 -21.20 -25.68
CA ASP A 112 7.06 -20.87 -26.87
C ASP A 112 8.21 -19.87 -26.55
N MET A 113 8.06 -19.02 -25.53
CA MET A 113 9.10 -18.08 -25.07
C MET A 113 10.24 -18.76 -24.30
N GLY A 114 9.97 -19.89 -23.63
CA GLY A 114 10.98 -20.73 -22.97
C GLY A 114 10.74 -21.01 -21.49
N TYR A 115 9.81 -20.29 -20.83
CA TYR A 115 9.52 -20.43 -19.39
C TYR A 115 9.33 -21.89 -18.95
N ASN A 116 9.79 -22.22 -17.74
CA ASN A 116 9.75 -23.58 -17.20
C ASN A 116 8.39 -23.96 -16.59
N GLY A 117 7.45 -23.02 -16.50
CA GLY A 117 6.15 -23.28 -15.90
C GLY A 117 5.23 -22.08 -15.76
N PHE A 118 4.08 -22.35 -15.15
CA PHE A 118 3.01 -21.40 -14.90
C PHE A 118 2.73 -21.26 -13.40
N PHE A 119 2.54 -20.03 -12.96
CA PHE A 119 1.94 -19.69 -11.68
C PHE A 119 0.47 -19.30 -11.93
N LEU A 120 -0.45 -20.15 -11.48
CA LEU A 120 -1.88 -20.02 -11.71
C LEU A 120 -2.53 -19.19 -10.61
N ASP A 121 -3.10 -18.04 -10.95
CA ASP A 121 -3.67 -17.09 -9.99
C ASP A 121 -5.21 -16.95 -10.10
N ASN A 122 -5.80 -16.38 -9.03
CA ASN A 122 -7.22 -16.07 -8.87
C ASN A 122 -8.14 -17.30 -8.84
N LEU A 123 -7.64 -18.48 -8.42
CA LEU A 123 -8.48 -19.67 -8.24
C LEU A 123 -9.56 -19.49 -7.17
N ASP A 124 -9.33 -18.62 -6.18
CA ASP A 124 -10.31 -18.27 -5.14
C ASP A 124 -11.56 -17.56 -5.68
N THR A 125 -11.57 -17.11 -6.94
CA THR A 125 -12.82 -16.71 -7.62
C THR A 125 -13.85 -17.83 -7.62
N ALA A 126 -13.43 -19.09 -7.70
CA ALA A 126 -14.32 -20.25 -7.60
C ALA A 126 -14.81 -20.53 -6.16
N VAL A 127 -14.13 -19.98 -5.15
CA VAL A 127 -14.60 -19.99 -3.75
C VAL A 127 -15.64 -18.88 -3.53
N GLN A 128 -15.45 -17.72 -4.15
CA GLN A 128 -16.45 -16.62 -4.15
C GLN A 128 -17.70 -16.96 -4.98
N PHE A 129 -17.54 -17.76 -6.03
CA PHE A 129 -18.60 -18.20 -6.93
C PHE A 129 -18.67 -19.75 -7.02
N PRO A 130 -19.14 -20.46 -5.98
CA PRO A 130 -19.08 -21.93 -5.90
C PRO A 130 -19.70 -22.69 -7.08
N GLN A 131 -20.61 -22.06 -7.83
CA GLN A 131 -21.14 -22.63 -9.07
C GLN A 131 -20.09 -22.84 -10.18
N THR A 132 -18.88 -22.28 -10.06
CA THR A 132 -17.75 -22.47 -10.99
C THR A 132 -16.70 -23.46 -10.48
N GLU A 133 -16.78 -23.94 -9.23
CA GLU A 133 -15.82 -24.84 -8.56
C GLU A 133 -15.38 -26.00 -9.46
N ASN A 134 -16.33 -26.83 -9.91
CA ASN A 134 -16.04 -27.99 -10.76
C ASN A 134 -15.38 -27.62 -12.09
N ALA A 135 -15.68 -26.44 -12.64
CA ALA A 135 -15.07 -25.96 -13.87
C ALA A 135 -13.65 -25.43 -13.63
N MET A 136 -13.35 -24.84 -12.46
CA MET A 136 -12.00 -24.45 -12.08
C MET A 136 -11.10 -25.67 -11.84
N ILE A 137 -11.63 -26.72 -11.19
CA ILE A 137 -10.91 -27.98 -10.97
C ILE A 137 -10.58 -28.66 -12.30
N GLU A 138 -11.58 -28.80 -13.17
CA GLU A 138 -11.36 -29.38 -14.51
C GLU A 138 -10.42 -28.49 -15.35
N PHE A 139 -10.42 -27.16 -15.17
CA PHE A 139 -9.47 -26.26 -15.84
C PHE A 139 -8.02 -26.52 -15.43
N VAL A 140 -7.71 -26.66 -14.13
CA VAL A 140 -6.36 -26.99 -13.66
C VAL A 140 -5.88 -28.34 -14.21
N LYS A 141 -6.80 -29.30 -14.33
CA LYS A 141 -6.56 -30.60 -14.98
C LYS A 141 -6.33 -30.46 -16.49
N GLU A 142 -7.16 -29.71 -17.22
CA GLU A 142 -7.00 -29.40 -18.65
C GLU A 142 -5.62 -28.73 -18.91
N ILE A 143 -5.17 -27.83 -18.02
CA ILE A 143 -3.85 -27.19 -18.09
C ILE A 143 -2.72 -28.22 -17.91
N ARG A 144 -2.79 -29.11 -16.91
CA ARG A 144 -1.80 -30.17 -16.69
C ARG A 144 -1.75 -31.16 -17.86
N GLU A 145 -2.90 -31.52 -18.42
CA GLU A 145 -3.00 -32.41 -19.58
C GLU A 145 -2.38 -31.78 -20.85
N ALA A 146 -2.56 -30.47 -21.05
CA ALA A 146 -1.95 -29.72 -22.15
C ALA A 146 -0.42 -29.52 -21.98
N TYR A 147 0.04 -29.33 -20.73
CA TYR A 147 1.44 -29.01 -20.41
C TYR A 147 2.06 -29.97 -19.39
N PRO A 148 2.20 -31.28 -19.71
CA PRO A 148 2.58 -32.31 -18.73
C PRO A 148 4.03 -32.23 -18.23
N GLN A 149 4.87 -31.39 -18.83
CA GLN A 149 6.28 -31.18 -18.43
C GLN A 149 6.53 -29.82 -17.78
N MET A 150 5.54 -28.91 -17.80
CA MET A 150 5.67 -27.60 -17.17
C MET A 150 5.49 -27.71 -15.66
N ILE A 151 6.22 -26.89 -14.93
CA ILE A 151 5.99 -26.68 -13.50
C ILE A 151 4.66 -25.93 -13.34
N ILE A 152 3.77 -26.41 -12.48
CA ILE A 152 2.52 -25.71 -12.16
C ILE A 152 2.50 -25.37 -10.67
N ILE A 153 2.46 -24.08 -10.36
CA ILE A 153 2.29 -23.57 -9.00
C ILE A 153 0.91 -22.91 -8.91
N GLN A 154 0.06 -23.36 -8.00
CA GLN A 154 -1.25 -22.75 -7.76
C GLN A 154 -1.16 -21.68 -6.68
N ASN A 155 -1.73 -20.48 -6.89
CA ASN A 155 -1.95 -19.54 -5.80
C ASN A 155 -3.20 -19.94 -5.00
N ARG A 156 -3.08 -19.99 -3.67
CA ARG A 156 -4.20 -20.20 -2.73
C ARG A 156 -5.14 -21.33 -3.18
N GLY A 157 -6.45 -21.08 -3.36
CA GLY A 157 -7.41 -22.07 -3.82
C GLY A 157 -7.60 -23.23 -2.83
N PHE A 158 -7.41 -22.97 -1.53
CA PHE A 158 -7.30 -24.01 -0.50
C PHE A 158 -8.45 -25.03 -0.46
N PRO A 159 -9.73 -24.66 -0.63
CA PRO A 159 -10.82 -25.63 -0.71
C PRO A 159 -10.67 -26.61 -1.90
N LEU A 160 -10.09 -26.14 -3.00
CA LEU A 160 -9.91 -26.89 -4.24
C LEU A 160 -8.74 -27.88 -4.20
N LEU A 161 -7.72 -27.65 -3.35
CA LEU A 161 -6.48 -28.45 -3.28
C LEU A 161 -6.71 -29.94 -3.08
N SER A 162 -7.83 -30.33 -2.46
CA SER A 162 -8.20 -31.74 -2.33
C SER A 162 -8.45 -32.44 -3.68
N GLN A 163 -8.74 -31.67 -4.73
CA GLN A 163 -9.02 -32.12 -6.09
C GLN A 163 -7.98 -31.61 -7.12
N THR A 164 -7.40 -30.41 -6.92
CA THR A 164 -6.34 -29.86 -7.81
C THR A 164 -4.93 -30.34 -7.45
N GLY A 165 -4.69 -30.75 -6.19
CA GLY A 165 -3.40 -31.22 -5.69
C GLY A 165 -2.67 -32.26 -6.56
N PRO A 166 -3.34 -33.28 -7.15
CA PRO A 166 -2.71 -34.24 -8.07
C PRO A 166 -2.17 -33.66 -9.37
N TYR A 167 -2.51 -32.41 -9.72
CA TYR A 167 -2.21 -31.77 -11.00
C TYR A 167 -1.18 -30.63 -10.88
N ILE A 168 -0.69 -30.33 -9.67
CA ILE A 168 0.21 -29.20 -9.39
C ILE A 168 1.52 -29.67 -8.75
N ASP A 169 2.62 -28.95 -9.02
CA ASP A 169 3.92 -29.20 -8.40
C ASP A 169 4.09 -28.36 -7.12
N GLY A 170 3.41 -27.22 -7.02
CA GLY A 170 3.44 -26.38 -5.84
C GLY A 170 2.12 -25.68 -5.55
N VAL A 171 1.98 -25.23 -4.31
CA VAL A 171 0.99 -24.23 -3.90
C VAL A 171 1.73 -23.06 -3.26
N LEU A 172 1.33 -21.83 -3.60
CA LEU A 172 1.70 -20.65 -2.85
C LEU A 172 0.64 -20.39 -1.79
N TRP A 173 1.09 -20.35 -0.54
CA TRP A 173 0.33 -19.81 0.57
C TRP A 173 0.62 -18.32 0.69
N GLU A 174 -0.32 -17.56 0.17
CA GLU A 174 -0.41 -16.12 0.24
C GLU A 174 -1.76 -15.81 0.92
N ASP A 175 -1.87 -14.85 1.84
CA ASP A 175 -0.83 -14.24 2.65
C ASP A 175 -0.43 -15.23 3.76
N PHE A 176 0.85 -15.52 3.98
CA PHE A 176 1.22 -16.50 5.02
C PHE A 176 1.35 -15.90 6.42
N ALA A 177 2.38 -15.07 6.64
CA ALA A 177 2.72 -14.47 7.93
C ALA A 177 2.41 -12.97 8.00
N SER A 178 2.22 -12.29 6.87
CA SER A 178 1.77 -10.91 6.84
C SER A 178 1.07 -10.58 5.53
N GLU A 179 0.05 -9.73 5.63
CA GLU A 179 -0.79 -9.21 4.54
C GLU A 179 -0.60 -7.69 4.40
N TYR A 180 -1.09 -7.16 3.28
CA TYR A 180 -1.37 -5.74 3.15
C TYR A 180 -2.85 -5.45 3.41
N ASN A 181 -3.13 -4.61 4.41
CA ASN A 181 -4.48 -4.20 4.74
C ASN A 181 -4.89 -3.00 3.88
N PHE A 182 -5.68 -3.24 2.83
CA PHE A 182 -6.16 -2.20 1.91
C PHE A 182 -7.03 -1.11 2.55
N ILE A 183 -7.62 -1.36 3.73
CA ILE A 183 -8.45 -0.38 4.47
C ILE A 183 -7.56 0.57 5.27
N SER A 184 -6.60 0.03 6.03
CA SER A 184 -5.71 0.84 6.89
C SER A 184 -4.51 1.39 6.13
N GLY A 185 -4.12 0.75 5.02
CA GLY A 185 -2.97 1.13 4.22
C GLY A 185 -1.63 0.52 4.65
N ASN A 186 -1.64 -0.43 5.59
CA ASN A 186 -0.43 -0.93 6.25
C ASN A 186 -0.20 -2.42 6.06
N TYR A 187 1.06 -2.82 6.08
CA TYR A 187 1.44 -4.23 6.25
C TYR A 187 1.18 -4.65 7.71
N GLN A 188 0.56 -5.82 7.91
CA GLN A 188 0.22 -6.32 9.25
C GLN A 188 0.47 -7.82 9.41
N LYS A 189 0.74 -8.24 10.65
CA LYS A 189 1.05 -9.65 11.00
C LYS A 189 -0.22 -10.52 10.94
N ILE A 190 -0.05 -11.75 10.45
CA ILE A 190 -1.06 -12.81 10.50
C ILE A 190 -0.58 -13.92 11.43
N ASP A 191 -1.27 -14.08 12.56
CA ASP A 191 -1.02 -15.21 13.47
C ASP A 191 -1.74 -16.47 12.96
N ARG A 192 -1.03 -17.27 12.16
CA ARG A 192 -1.50 -18.58 11.69
C ARG A 192 -1.62 -19.59 12.84
N THR A 193 -2.74 -20.29 12.92
CA THR A 193 -2.91 -21.36 13.90
C THR A 193 -2.06 -22.58 13.51
N PRO A 194 -1.53 -23.36 14.47
CA PRO A 194 -0.82 -24.60 14.16
C PRO A 194 -1.66 -25.60 13.36
N GLN A 195 -2.97 -25.65 13.61
CA GLN A 195 -3.90 -26.60 12.99
C GLN A 195 -4.12 -26.31 11.49
N GLU A 196 -4.25 -25.05 11.09
CA GLU A 196 -4.34 -24.68 9.66
C GLU A 196 -3.08 -25.12 8.91
N VAL A 197 -1.90 -24.87 9.50
CA VAL A 197 -0.63 -25.22 8.85
C VAL A 197 -0.43 -26.73 8.76
N GLU A 198 -0.76 -27.47 9.83
CA GLU A 198 -0.73 -28.93 9.84
C GLU A 198 -1.64 -29.54 8.76
N GLN A 199 -2.88 -29.02 8.62
CA GLN A 199 -3.81 -29.47 7.58
C GLN A 199 -3.25 -29.30 6.16
N GLN A 200 -2.64 -28.16 5.84
CA GLN A 200 -2.05 -27.93 4.52
C GLN A 200 -0.80 -28.78 4.30
N VAL A 201 0.04 -28.97 5.33
CA VAL A 201 1.24 -29.81 5.27
C VAL A 201 0.88 -31.29 5.03
N GLU A 202 -0.17 -31.81 5.67
CA GLU A 202 -0.63 -33.19 5.41
C GLU A 202 -1.24 -33.33 4.00
N LEU A 203 -1.93 -32.31 3.50
CA LEU A 203 -2.47 -32.29 2.13
C LEU A 203 -1.34 -32.27 1.08
N SER A 204 -0.30 -31.47 1.32
CA SER A 204 0.95 -31.43 0.55
C SER A 204 1.66 -32.78 0.52
N LYS A 205 1.84 -33.44 1.67
CA LYS A 205 2.41 -34.80 1.75
C LYS A 205 1.57 -35.83 0.98
N LYS A 206 0.24 -35.73 1.04
CA LYS A 206 -0.69 -36.66 0.38
C LYS A 206 -0.58 -36.61 -1.15
N TYR A 207 -0.46 -35.42 -1.72
CA TYR A 207 -0.45 -35.23 -3.18
C TYR A 207 0.94 -34.98 -3.78
N GLY A 208 1.95 -34.74 -2.95
CA GLY A 208 3.33 -34.58 -3.37
C GLY A 208 3.73 -33.18 -3.84
N TYR A 209 2.81 -32.19 -3.82
CA TYR A 209 3.13 -30.79 -4.14
C TYR A 209 3.91 -30.11 -3.01
N ARG A 210 4.73 -29.11 -3.34
CA ARG A 210 5.49 -28.30 -2.38
C ARG A 210 4.69 -27.07 -1.93
N ILE A 211 4.72 -26.75 -0.64
CA ILE A 211 4.22 -25.46 -0.14
C ILE A 211 5.34 -24.42 -0.23
N LEU A 212 5.03 -23.30 -0.86
CA LEU A 212 5.78 -22.04 -0.83
C LEU A 212 4.94 -21.01 -0.06
N THR A 213 5.56 -20.03 0.60
CA THR A 213 4.84 -18.97 1.35
C THR A 213 5.22 -17.58 0.84
N LEU A 214 4.23 -16.72 0.57
CA LEU A 214 4.46 -15.30 0.31
C LEU A 214 3.91 -14.47 1.47
N SER A 215 4.57 -13.38 1.78
CA SER A 215 4.19 -12.47 2.87
C SER A 215 4.70 -11.07 2.56
N TYR A 216 3.92 -10.07 2.97
CA TYR A 216 4.14 -8.71 2.54
C TYR A 216 4.72 -7.83 3.65
N ALA A 217 5.69 -6.99 3.30
CA ALA A 217 6.30 -6.01 4.19
C ALA A 217 6.75 -4.77 3.41
N ALA A 218 7.05 -3.67 4.12
CA ALA A 218 7.83 -2.59 3.54
C ALA A 218 9.32 -2.99 3.47
N GLU A 219 10.06 -2.38 2.54
CA GLU A 219 11.49 -2.69 2.28
C GLU A 219 12.41 -2.30 3.46
N ASP A 220 11.93 -1.45 4.36
CA ASP A 220 12.59 -0.99 5.59
C ASP A 220 11.96 -1.53 6.89
N ASP A 221 10.89 -2.34 6.82
CA ASP A 221 10.27 -2.97 8.00
C ASP A 221 10.99 -4.27 8.38
N TYR A 222 12.21 -4.10 8.92
CA TYR A 222 13.06 -5.20 9.36
C TYR A 222 12.44 -6.01 10.52
N ASP A 223 11.57 -5.42 11.34
CA ASP A 223 10.92 -6.13 12.44
C ASP A 223 9.81 -7.07 11.93
N LEU A 224 9.00 -6.62 10.96
CA LEU A 224 8.03 -7.49 10.28
C LEU A 224 8.74 -8.55 9.44
N MET A 225 9.79 -8.19 8.69
CA MET A 225 10.61 -9.19 7.97
C MET A 225 11.16 -10.27 8.91
N ASN A 226 11.73 -9.89 10.07
CA ASN A 226 12.21 -10.86 11.05
C ASN A 226 11.10 -11.75 11.62
N TYR A 227 9.89 -11.22 11.83
CA TYR A 227 8.71 -12.03 12.20
C TYR A 227 8.33 -13.03 11.10
N ILE A 228 8.31 -12.60 9.82
CA ILE A 228 8.03 -13.49 8.68
C ILE A 228 9.08 -14.62 8.59
N PHE A 229 10.37 -14.29 8.69
CA PHE A 229 11.43 -15.30 8.72
C PHE A 229 11.29 -16.28 9.90
N ALA A 230 10.89 -15.80 11.08
CA ALA A 230 10.63 -16.64 12.25
C ALA A 230 9.43 -17.58 12.03
N MET A 231 8.36 -17.11 11.39
CA MET A 231 7.18 -17.92 11.06
C MET A 231 7.50 -19.00 10.01
N ASN A 232 8.18 -18.64 8.92
CA ASN A 232 8.62 -19.61 7.90
C ASN A 232 9.54 -20.69 8.51
N LYS A 233 10.48 -20.28 9.38
CA LYS A 233 11.34 -21.21 10.13
C LYS A 233 10.57 -22.10 11.12
N LYS A 234 9.59 -21.54 11.85
CA LYS A 234 8.75 -22.27 12.83
C LYS A 234 8.00 -23.44 12.20
N TYR A 235 7.52 -23.26 10.97
CA TYR A 235 6.75 -24.27 10.24
C TYR A 235 7.58 -25.05 9.20
N ASN A 236 8.87 -24.76 9.07
CA ASN A 236 9.76 -25.34 8.05
C ASN A 236 9.19 -25.19 6.62
N LEU A 237 8.63 -24.03 6.32
CA LEU A 237 8.13 -23.67 5.00
C LEU A 237 9.14 -22.76 4.30
N LEU A 238 9.28 -22.96 2.99
CA LEU A 238 10.11 -22.09 2.16
C LEU A 238 9.29 -20.85 1.81
N GLY A 239 9.79 -19.66 2.16
CA GLY A 239 9.06 -18.41 1.96
C GLY A 239 9.87 -17.30 1.30
N SER A 240 9.14 -16.37 0.69
CA SER A 240 9.64 -15.14 0.09
C SER A 240 8.93 -13.92 0.70
N ILE A 241 9.53 -12.74 0.55
CA ILE A 241 9.03 -11.47 1.10
C ILE A 241 9.12 -10.40 0.01
N THR A 242 8.07 -9.60 -0.15
CA THR A 242 8.02 -8.51 -1.12
C THR A 242 7.04 -7.41 -0.69
N ASN A 243 6.93 -6.32 -1.46
CA ASN A 243 5.90 -5.29 -1.28
C ASN A 243 4.62 -5.65 -2.04
N LEU A 244 3.54 -4.89 -1.81
CA LEU A 244 2.23 -5.12 -2.45
C LEU A 244 2.30 -5.26 -3.99
N TYR A 245 3.18 -4.50 -4.65
CA TYR A 245 3.32 -4.45 -6.11
C TYR A 245 4.29 -5.48 -6.68
N ILE A 246 4.98 -6.24 -5.82
CA ILE A 246 5.91 -7.30 -6.23
C ILE A 246 7.05 -6.71 -7.11
N ASN A 247 7.34 -5.41 -6.99
CA ASN A 247 8.29 -4.68 -7.86
C ASN A 247 9.66 -4.47 -7.20
N SER A 248 10.03 -5.29 -6.22
CA SER A 248 11.33 -5.18 -5.52
C SER A 248 11.78 -6.51 -4.93
N ILE A 249 13.06 -6.85 -5.14
CA ILE A 249 13.69 -8.06 -4.62
C ILE A 249 14.48 -7.73 -3.35
N TYR A 250 14.01 -8.27 -2.22
CA TYR A 250 14.58 -8.03 -0.89
C TYR A 250 15.77 -8.94 -0.62
N THR A 251 16.91 -8.33 -0.31
CA THR A 251 18.18 -9.04 -0.03
C THR A 251 18.47 -9.20 1.47
N TYR A 252 17.65 -8.58 2.34
CA TYR A 252 17.78 -8.66 3.79
C TYR A 252 17.62 -10.09 4.31
N LYS A 253 18.42 -10.46 5.32
CA LYS A 253 18.35 -11.75 6.02
C LYS A 253 18.53 -11.54 7.53
N PRO A 254 17.89 -12.34 8.40
CA PRO A 254 18.05 -12.21 9.85
C PRO A 254 19.52 -12.25 10.28
N GLY A 255 19.93 -11.29 11.11
CA GLY A 255 21.32 -11.15 11.56
C GLY A 255 22.25 -10.41 10.59
N THR A 256 21.78 -9.96 9.41
CA THR A 256 22.51 -8.95 8.63
C THR A 256 22.37 -7.57 9.27
N PRO A 257 23.40 -6.70 9.20
CA PRO A 257 23.29 -5.32 9.69
C PRO A 257 22.17 -4.57 8.98
N ILE A 258 21.29 -3.93 9.74
CA ILE A 258 20.23 -3.09 9.20
C ILE A 258 20.87 -1.82 8.60
N PRO A 259 20.59 -1.48 7.32
CA PRO A 259 21.02 -0.21 6.74
C PRO A 259 20.40 0.97 7.49
N VAL A 260 21.23 1.94 7.90
CA VAL A 260 20.73 3.22 8.40
C VAL A 260 20.28 4.06 7.21
N GLN A 261 18.97 4.12 6.98
CA GLN A 261 18.40 4.92 5.90
C GLN A 261 18.31 6.39 6.32
N THR A 262 18.91 7.28 5.53
CA THR A 262 18.77 8.74 5.66
C THR A 262 17.72 9.25 4.69
N TYR A 263 16.87 10.16 5.15
CA TYR A 263 15.84 10.81 4.33
C TYR A 263 16.04 12.32 4.34
N SER A 264 15.84 12.94 3.18
CA SER A 264 15.97 14.38 2.95
C SER A 264 14.60 15.05 3.06
N SER A 265 14.44 16.01 3.98
CA SER A 265 13.25 16.87 4.07
C SER A 265 13.31 18.07 3.13
N THR A 266 14.50 18.43 2.66
CA THR A 266 14.76 19.61 1.82
C THR A 266 14.71 19.33 0.32
N ASN A 267 14.41 18.10 -0.09
CA ASN A 267 14.31 17.69 -1.49
C ASN A 267 12.90 17.88 -2.09
N VAL A 268 11.94 18.42 -1.32
CA VAL A 268 10.58 18.72 -1.80
C VAL A 268 10.59 20.06 -2.54
N SER A 269 10.27 20.05 -3.83
CA SER A 269 10.30 21.25 -4.68
C SER A 269 8.94 21.96 -4.78
N SER A 270 7.86 21.31 -4.37
CA SER A 270 6.50 21.88 -4.30
C SER A 270 6.03 22.02 -2.85
N GLU A 271 5.95 23.25 -2.34
CA GLU A 271 5.26 23.53 -1.07
C GLU A 271 3.74 23.69 -1.31
N LEU A 272 2.94 22.66 -0.94
CA LEU A 272 1.49 22.68 -1.12
C LEU A 272 0.78 23.41 0.02
N TYR A 273 0.80 24.74 -0.03
CA TYR A 273 0.07 25.59 0.92
C TYR A 273 -1.43 25.67 0.60
N PHE A 274 -2.25 25.21 1.55
CA PHE A 274 -3.70 25.48 1.58
C PHE A 274 -4.04 26.71 2.44
N SER A 275 -3.05 27.34 3.11
CA SER A 275 -3.26 28.41 4.08
C SER A 275 -3.49 29.80 3.46
N ALA A 276 -4.71 30.32 3.57
CA ALA A 276 -5.04 31.68 3.13
C ALA A 276 -4.69 32.78 4.17
N THR A 277 -4.11 32.46 5.34
CA THR A 277 -3.76 33.50 6.35
C THR A 277 -2.49 34.31 6.03
N THR A 278 -1.65 33.83 5.11
CA THR A 278 -0.46 34.57 4.62
C THR A 278 -0.47 34.82 3.12
N ALA A 279 -1.33 34.14 2.36
CA ALA A 279 -1.53 34.42 0.95
C ALA A 279 -2.21 35.79 0.78
N THR A 280 -1.43 36.83 0.53
CA THR A 280 -1.93 37.96 -0.26
C THR A 280 -2.53 37.41 -1.56
N GLN A 281 -3.52 38.11 -2.11
CA GLN A 281 -4.49 37.67 -3.13
C GLN A 281 -3.91 37.33 -4.53
N THR A 282 -2.66 36.87 -4.61
CA THR A 282 -1.81 36.74 -5.79
C THR A 282 -1.26 35.34 -6.04
N ASP A 283 -1.29 34.42 -5.07
CA ASP A 283 -0.81 33.03 -5.25
C ASP A 283 -1.84 32.15 -6.00
N GLN A 284 -2.21 32.58 -7.22
CA GLN A 284 -3.06 31.81 -8.14
C GLN A 284 -2.38 30.53 -8.68
N ASN A 285 -1.10 30.30 -8.34
CA ASN A 285 -0.30 29.18 -8.84
C ASN A 285 -0.49 27.87 -8.05
N SER A 286 -1.12 27.86 -6.87
CA SER A 286 -1.35 26.62 -6.12
C SER A 286 -2.29 25.65 -6.84
N ASN A 287 -3.20 26.17 -7.66
CA ASN A 287 -4.09 25.38 -8.53
C ASN A 287 -3.33 24.49 -9.54
N SER A 288 -2.05 24.77 -9.83
CA SER A 288 -1.23 23.97 -10.75
C SER A 288 -0.89 22.57 -10.22
N TYR A 289 -1.12 22.29 -8.94
CA TYR A 289 -0.79 21.00 -8.32
C TYR A 289 -2.02 20.16 -7.95
N PHE A 290 -3.23 20.69 -8.14
CA PHE A 290 -4.49 20.02 -7.85
C PHE A 290 -5.18 19.57 -9.15
N TYR A 291 -5.68 18.34 -9.17
CA TYR A 291 -6.47 17.80 -10.27
C TYR A 291 -7.79 17.21 -9.78
N GLY A 292 -8.71 17.00 -10.71
CA GLY A 292 -10.05 16.45 -10.46
C GLY A 292 -11.09 17.50 -10.09
N ALA A 293 -12.36 17.19 -10.35
CA ALA A 293 -13.48 18.10 -10.10
C ALA A 293 -13.97 18.11 -8.63
N GLY A 294 -13.33 17.34 -7.75
CA GLY A 294 -13.80 17.07 -6.39
C GLY A 294 -13.43 18.11 -5.33
N TRP A 295 -12.60 19.11 -5.65
CA TRP A 295 -12.11 20.07 -4.65
C TRP A 295 -13.16 21.12 -4.26
N SER A 296 -13.41 21.26 -2.97
CA SER A 296 -14.13 22.40 -2.41
C SER A 296 -13.31 23.68 -2.52
N LYS A 297 -13.93 24.82 -2.18
CA LYS A 297 -13.17 26.05 -1.91
C LYS A 297 -12.39 25.89 -0.59
N PRO A 298 -11.26 26.60 -0.41
CA PRO A 298 -10.58 26.64 0.87
C PRO A 298 -11.50 27.18 1.98
N GLU A 299 -11.63 26.42 3.06
CA GLU A 299 -12.41 26.76 4.26
C GLU A 299 -11.51 26.74 5.49
N ASN A 300 -11.73 27.65 6.44
CA ASN A 300 -11.01 27.63 7.72
C ASN A 300 -11.77 26.77 8.73
N ILE A 301 -11.22 25.59 9.05
CA ILE A 301 -11.64 24.80 10.21
C ILE A 301 -10.56 24.92 11.28
N PHE A 302 -10.97 25.42 12.43
CA PHE A 302 -10.17 25.42 13.66
C PHE A 302 -8.77 26.04 13.53
N GLY A 303 -8.64 27.12 12.74
CA GLY A 303 -7.39 27.85 12.51
C GLY A 303 -6.64 27.42 11.25
N ILE A 304 -6.86 26.20 10.75
CA ILE A 304 -6.26 25.70 9.51
C ILE A 304 -7.21 25.93 8.34
N TRP A 305 -6.69 26.48 7.25
CA TRP A 305 -7.38 26.43 5.97
C TRP A 305 -7.05 25.12 5.25
N TYR A 306 -8.09 24.46 4.76
CA TYR A 306 -8.01 23.22 3.98
C TYR A 306 -9.04 23.30 2.85
N SER A 307 -8.90 22.43 1.85
CA SER A 307 -9.97 22.16 0.88
C SER A 307 -10.40 20.71 1.04
N GLU A 308 -11.70 20.44 1.13
CA GLU A 308 -12.24 19.09 1.08
C GLU A 308 -12.05 18.52 -0.33
N CYS A 309 -11.58 17.28 -0.40
CA CYS A 309 -11.46 16.52 -1.65
C CYS A 309 -12.58 15.47 -1.73
N SER A 310 -13.62 15.79 -2.50
CA SER A 310 -14.84 14.97 -2.68
C SER A 310 -14.82 14.22 -4.03
N GLY A 311 -14.20 13.04 -4.05
CA GLY A 311 -14.13 12.21 -5.25
C GLY A 311 -13.07 11.12 -5.13
N TRP A 312 -13.09 10.17 -6.06
CA TRP A 312 -11.99 9.22 -6.27
C TRP A 312 -11.03 9.68 -7.36
N ASP A 313 -11.35 10.77 -8.08
CA ASP A 313 -10.67 11.30 -9.25
C ASP A 313 -9.99 12.65 -8.99
N ALA A 314 -9.85 13.04 -7.72
CA ALA A 314 -9.25 14.29 -7.29
C ALA A 314 -8.10 14.05 -6.31
N GLY A 315 -7.01 14.78 -6.52
CA GLY A 315 -5.75 14.60 -5.78
C GLY A 315 -4.77 15.75 -6.00
N ALA A 316 -3.62 15.64 -5.34
CA ALA A 316 -2.55 16.62 -5.36
C ALA A 316 -1.22 15.99 -5.81
N VAL A 317 -0.38 16.76 -6.51
CA VAL A 317 0.95 16.31 -6.96
C VAL A 317 2.03 16.98 -6.12
N VAL A 318 2.94 16.17 -5.56
CA VAL A 318 4.18 16.62 -4.90
C VAL A 318 5.36 16.33 -5.82
N THR A 319 6.19 17.33 -6.10
CA THR A 319 7.42 17.19 -6.87
C THR A 319 8.66 17.25 -5.98
N PHE A 320 9.73 16.60 -6.42
CA PHE A 320 11.02 16.53 -5.73
C PHE A 320 12.14 17.01 -6.66
N ASP A 321 13.18 17.65 -6.10
CA ASP A 321 14.30 18.20 -6.90
C ASP A 321 15.30 17.13 -7.37
N ARG A 322 15.32 15.96 -6.72
CA ARG A 322 16.32 14.89 -6.95
C ARG A 322 15.78 13.50 -6.66
N HIS A 323 16.44 12.50 -7.22
CA HIS A 323 16.21 11.08 -6.96
C HIS A 323 16.96 10.61 -5.70
N GLU A 324 16.68 11.22 -4.55
CA GLU A 324 17.22 10.82 -3.24
C GLU A 324 16.09 10.38 -2.30
N ASN A 325 16.41 9.52 -1.32
CA ASN A 325 15.45 9.14 -0.28
C ASN A 325 14.92 10.39 0.41
N SER A 326 13.61 10.59 0.36
CA SER A 326 12.98 11.86 0.72
C SER A 326 11.84 11.64 1.70
N SER A 327 11.56 12.63 2.55
CA SER A 327 10.40 12.56 3.44
C SER A 327 9.69 13.88 3.58
N PHE A 328 8.36 13.83 3.70
CA PHE A 328 7.49 15.00 3.80
C PHE A 328 6.36 14.73 4.80
N MET A 329 5.83 15.79 5.40
CA MET A 329 4.73 15.68 6.34
C MET A 329 3.40 15.93 5.64
N VAL A 330 2.45 15.01 5.78
CA VAL A 330 1.06 15.21 5.35
C VAL A 330 0.21 15.52 6.56
N ILE A 331 -0.49 16.65 6.55
CA ILE A 331 -1.53 16.95 7.54
C ILE A 331 -2.89 16.77 6.87
N TYR A 332 -3.79 16.04 7.54
CA TYR A 332 -5.11 15.72 7.03
C TYR A 332 -6.17 15.86 8.13
N PHE A 333 -7.39 16.21 7.74
CA PHE A 333 -8.56 16.19 8.62
C PHE A 333 -9.31 14.89 8.38
N ASP A 334 -9.60 14.14 9.44
CA ASP A 334 -10.14 12.78 9.29
C ASP A 334 -11.67 12.71 9.09
N GLY A 335 -12.39 13.82 9.31
CA GLY A 335 -13.83 13.94 9.11
C GLY A 335 -14.70 13.01 9.99
N GLY A 336 -14.10 12.33 10.97
CA GLY A 336 -14.78 11.28 11.72
C GLY A 336 -15.06 10.00 10.91
N ILE A 337 -14.38 9.78 9.78
CA ILE A 337 -14.67 8.71 8.83
C ILE A 337 -13.89 7.42 9.20
N ASN A 338 -14.61 6.41 9.69
CA ASN A 338 -14.04 5.06 9.85
C ASN A 338 -13.58 4.47 8.51
N ASP A 339 -12.59 3.59 8.56
CA ASP A 339 -12.25 2.63 7.50
C ASP A 339 -11.81 3.25 6.16
N PHE A 340 -11.07 4.37 6.21
CA PHE A 340 -10.35 4.92 5.07
C PHE A 340 -8.86 5.13 5.38
N ALA A 341 -8.04 5.07 4.34
CA ALA A 341 -6.66 5.50 4.34
C ALA A 341 -6.37 6.44 3.16
N LEU A 342 -5.47 7.39 3.36
CA LEU A 342 -4.93 8.26 2.32
C LEU A 342 -3.82 7.51 1.60
N GLN A 343 -4.13 7.00 0.42
CA GLN A 343 -3.16 6.34 -0.46
C GLN A 343 -2.20 7.37 -1.08
N ILE A 344 -0.92 7.03 -1.12
CA ILE A 344 0.14 7.82 -1.74
C ILE A 344 0.81 6.94 -2.78
N SER A 345 0.69 7.33 -4.04
CA SER A 345 1.36 6.69 -5.17
C SER A 345 2.48 7.58 -5.69
N ALA A 346 3.55 6.94 -6.17
CA ALA A 346 4.57 7.60 -6.96
C ALA A 346 4.44 7.17 -8.42
N TYR A 347 5.00 7.95 -9.34
CA TYR A 347 5.20 7.52 -10.72
C TYR A 347 6.60 6.94 -10.87
N ASP A 348 6.72 5.73 -11.40
CA ASP A 348 8.01 5.10 -11.73
C ASP A 348 8.42 5.29 -13.20
N GLY A 349 7.61 6.01 -13.99
CA GLY A 349 7.78 6.14 -15.44
C GLY A 349 6.84 5.25 -16.26
N THR A 350 6.31 4.19 -15.66
CA THR A 350 5.42 3.19 -16.30
C THR A 350 4.07 3.06 -15.60
N ASN A 351 4.07 3.08 -14.26
CA ASN A 351 2.95 2.73 -13.40
C ASN A 351 2.85 3.67 -12.19
N TRP A 352 1.82 3.46 -11.38
CA TRP A 352 1.53 4.22 -10.16
C TRP A 352 1.55 3.35 -8.90
N PRO A 353 2.69 2.76 -8.52
CA PRO A 353 2.79 2.00 -7.27
C PRO A 353 2.38 2.87 -6.08
N MET A 354 1.43 2.40 -5.28
CA MET A 354 1.17 2.94 -3.94
C MET A 354 2.37 2.60 -3.05
N ILE A 355 3.13 3.64 -2.73
CA ILE A 355 4.39 3.57 -1.98
C ILE A 355 4.18 3.78 -0.47
N ALA A 356 3.08 4.42 -0.09
CA ALA A 356 2.66 4.59 1.30
C ALA A 356 1.13 4.72 1.35
N SER A 357 0.55 4.48 2.52
CA SER A 357 -0.84 4.84 2.79
C SER A 357 -1.01 5.15 4.28
N ILE A 358 -1.82 6.16 4.58
CA ILE A 358 -1.96 6.72 5.93
C ILE A 358 -3.38 6.43 6.43
N SER A 359 -3.54 5.60 7.47
CA SER A 359 -4.84 5.37 8.09
C SER A 359 -5.44 6.70 8.60
N ILE A 360 -6.65 7.04 8.15
CA ILE A 360 -7.25 8.35 8.43
C ILE A 360 -7.86 8.38 9.85
N GLY A 361 -8.62 7.35 10.22
CA GLY A 361 -9.26 7.24 11.55
C GLY A 361 -10.48 8.16 11.74
N ASN A 362 -11.03 8.21 12.95
CA ASN A 362 -12.43 8.62 13.18
C ASN A 362 -12.65 9.67 14.29
N GLU A 363 -11.64 10.47 14.61
CA GLU A 363 -11.64 11.36 15.77
C GLU A 363 -12.32 12.71 15.50
N ASN A 364 -12.60 13.01 14.22
CA ASN A 364 -13.08 14.27 13.68
C ASN A 364 -12.11 15.44 13.95
N MET A 365 -10.81 15.18 13.77
CA MET A 365 -9.70 16.12 14.08
C MET A 365 -8.59 16.07 13.02
N PHE A 366 -7.71 17.08 13.04
CA PHE A 366 -6.49 17.09 12.25
C PHE A 366 -5.46 16.11 12.82
N LYS A 367 -4.66 15.54 11.92
CA LYS A 367 -3.57 14.59 12.19
C LYS A 367 -2.42 14.84 11.23
N ALA A 368 -1.20 14.54 11.66
CA ALA A 368 -0.03 14.49 10.78
C ALA A 368 0.51 13.07 10.64
N ALA A 369 1.06 12.78 9.46
CA ALA A 369 1.87 11.60 9.20
C ALA A 369 3.15 11.99 8.45
N LEU A 370 4.29 11.42 8.86
CA LEU A 370 5.51 11.46 8.07
C LEU A 370 5.43 10.41 6.97
N VAL A 371 5.60 10.84 5.73
CA VAL A 371 5.71 9.96 4.58
C VAL A 371 7.18 9.87 4.20
N LYS A 372 7.66 8.64 3.99
CA LYS A 372 9.01 8.34 3.53
C LYS A 372 8.93 7.73 2.14
N ILE A 373 9.72 8.24 1.20
CA ILE A 373 9.83 7.73 -0.16
C ILE A 373 11.27 7.30 -0.40
N ASN A 374 11.46 6.07 -0.86
CA ASN A 374 12.74 5.63 -1.42
C ASN A 374 12.96 6.32 -2.77
N GLY A 375 14.12 6.95 -2.97
CA GLY A 375 14.44 7.73 -4.17
C GLY A 375 14.30 6.96 -5.48
N LYS A 376 14.32 5.62 -5.45
CA LYS A 376 14.05 4.75 -6.62
C LYS A 376 12.63 4.87 -7.17
N TYR A 377 11.66 5.29 -6.36
CA TYR A 377 10.28 5.53 -6.79
C TYR A 377 10.04 6.98 -7.26
N LEU A 378 11.05 7.85 -7.20
CA LEU A 378 10.96 9.20 -7.76
C LEU A 378 11.36 9.13 -9.23
N TYR A 379 10.49 9.63 -10.11
CA TYR A 379 10.75 9.76 -11.55
C TYR A 379 10.95 11.24 -11.91
N ASP A 380 11.87 11.54 -12.83
CA ASP A 380 12.15 12.91 -13.24
C ASP A 380 11.01 13.44 -14.10
N THR A 381 10.33 14.47 -13.61
CA THR A 381 9.27 15.16 -14.33
C THR A 381 9.60 16.63 -14.33
N ASP A 382 10.08 17.16 -15.46
CA ASP A 382 10.28 18.60 -15.65
C ASP A 382 9.02 19.36 -15.23
N PRO A 383 9.06 20.12 -14.11
CA PRO A 383 7.87 20.77 -13.57
C PRO A 383 7.41 21.95 -14.45
N SER A 384 8.20 22.33 -15.47
CA SER A 384 7.81 23.31 -16.49
C SER A 384 7.09 22.70 -17.71
N SER A 385 7.02 21.37 -17.81
CA SER A 385 6.33 20.65 -18.89
C SER A 385 4.84 20.42 -18.53
N PRO A 386 3.87 21.14 -19.15
CA PRO A 386 2.46 21.07 -18.74
C PRO A 386 1.76 19.72 -19.01
N GLY A 387 2.42 18.83 -19.74
CA GLY A 387 1.82 17.60 -20.26
C GLY A 387 1.73 16.42 -19.30
N ILE A 388 2.22 16.53 -18.06
CA ILE A 388 2.07 15.45 -17.08
C ILE A 388 0.70 15.50 -16.42
N GLN A 389 0.30 16.64 -15.85
CA GLN A 389 -0.95 16.80 -15.09
C GLN A 389 -2.20 16.39 -15.90
N GLU A 390 -2.23 16.69 -17.20
CA GLU A 390 -3.33 16.31 -18.11
C GLU A 390 -3.27 14.84 -18.57
N LYS A 391 -2.09 14.20 -18.58
CA LYS A 391 -1.94 12.77 -18.96
C LYS A 391 -2.40 11.80 -17.88
N LEU A 392 -2.51 12.24 -16.62
CA LEU A 392 -2.54 11.33 -15.48
C LEU A 392 -3.74 10.37 -15.44
N GLY A 393 -4.94 10.78 -15.88
CA GLY A 393 -6.12 9.92 -15.95
C GLY A 393 -6.47 9.18 -14.64
N PHE A 394 -5.98 9.69 -13.51
CA PHE A 394 -5.76 8.93 -12.28
C PHE A 394 -7.00 8.89 -11.37
N LYS A 395 -7.05 7.89 -10.50
CA LYS A 395 -8.14 7.69 -9.53
C LYS A 395 -7.60 7.55 -8.09
N GLY A 396 -7.18 8.67 -7.53
CA GLY A 396 -6.86 8.98 -6.13
C GLY A 396 -6.52 10.49 -6.02
N ALA A 397 -6.20 11.08 -4.86
CA ALA A 397 -6.34 10.66 -3.47
C ALA A 397 -6.38 11.89 -2.54
N LYS A 398 -7.04 11.78 -1.37
CA LYS A 398 -7.52 12.92 -0.55
C LYS A 398 -6.44 13.55 0.37
N VAL A 399 -5.69 14.54 -0.10
CA VAL A 399 -4.70 15.29 0.70
C VAL A 399 -5.30 16.62 1.20
N ALA A 400 -5.12 17.00 2.47
CA ALA A 400 -5.60 18.30 2.98
C ALA A 400 -4.49 19.36 3.16
N TYR A 401 -3.23 18.95 3.34
CA TYR A 401 -2.04 19.82 3.47
C TYR A 401 -0.73 19.02 3.39
N VAL A 402 0.33 19.62 2.84
CA VAL A 402 1.72 19.11 2.95
C VAL A 402 2.58 20.18 3.60
N GLY A 403 3.29 19.82 4.68
CA GLY A 403 4.09 20.74 5.48
C GLY A 403 5.56 20.33 5.59
N GLN A 404 6.38 21.26 6.08
CA GLN A 404 7.78 20.97 6.43
C GLN A 404 7.83 20.12 7.70
N PRO A 405 8.43 18.91 7.68
CA PRO A 405 8.43 17.98 8.82
C PRO A 405 9.20 18.49 10.04
N ASP A 406 10.16 19.39 9.81
CA ASP A 406 11.05 19.97 10.83
C ASP A 406 10.41 21.15 11.59
N ILE A 407 9.17 21.55 11.24
CA ILE A 407 8.42 22.61 11.90
C ILE A 407 7.30 21.99 12.74
N MET A 408 7.35 22.23 14.05
CA MET A 408 6.29 21.86 14.97
C MET A 408 4.99 22.63 14.63
N GLN A 409 3.83 21.97 14.74
CA GLN A 409 2.53 22.57 14.40
C GLN A 409 1.47 22.14 15.42
N PHE A 410 0.55 23.04 15.76
CA PHE A 410 -0.57 22.74 16.65
C PHE A 410 -1.90 23.00 15.93
N THR A 411 -2.92 22.21 16.28
CA THR A 411 -4.29 22.41 15.78
C THR A 411 -5.27 22.49 16.93
N TYR A 412 -6.34 23.26 16.74
CA TYR A 412 -7.49 23.17 17.63
C TYR A 412 -8.43 22.05 17.16
N GLY A 413 -8.98 21.31 18.12
CA GLY A 413 -9.93 20.22 17.90
C GLY A 413 -11.35 20.58 18.32
N ARG A 414 -12.16 19.55 18.59
CA ARG A 414 -13.60 19.67 18.87
C ARG A 414 -13.94 20.71 19.95
N PHE A 415 -14.54 21.82 19.54
CA PHE A 415 -15.11 22.82 20.45
C PHE A 415 -16.48 22.37 20.99
N GLY A 416 -16.75 22.72 22.24
CA GLY A 416 -18.03 22.54 22.90
C GLY A 416 -18.30 23.68 23.88
N TYR A 417 -19.54 24.14 23.93
CA TYR A 417 -19.97 25.13 24.92
C TYR A 417 -21.32 24.70 25.51
N SER A 418 -21.36 24.47 26.82
CA SER A 418 -22.57 24.08 27.53
C SER A 418 -22.45 24.47 29.01
N ASN A 419 -23.55 24.87 29.66
CA ASN A 419 -23.59 25.22 31.09
C ASN A 419 -22.52 26.25 31.53
N ASN A 420 -22.20 27.23 30.67
CA ASN A 420 -21.11 28.21 30.87
C ASN A 420 -19.70 27.57 31.00
N THR A 421 -19.53 26.36 30.48
CA THR A 421 -18.24 25.68 30.32
C THR A 421 -17.88 25.64 28.84
N LEU A 422 -16.73 26.21 28.49
CA LEU A 422 -16.09 26.05 27.19
C LEU A 422 -15.10 24.87 27.28
N THR A 423 -15.18 23.94 26.34
CA THR A 423 -14.19 22.87 26.16
C THR A 423 -13.64 22.89 24.75
N PHE A 424 -12.35 22.63 24.60
CA PHE A 424 -11.72 22.38 23.30
C PHE A 424 -10.47 21.51 23.46
N VAL A 425 -9.96 20.98 22.35
CA VAL A 425 -8.72 20.21 22.33
C VAL A 425 -7.63 21.04 21.65
N VAL A 426 -6.40 20.91 22.13
CA VAL A 426 -5.19 21.32 21.39
C VAL A 426 -4.40 20.06 21.10
N ARG A 427 -4.08 19.81 19.84
CA ARG A 427 -3.28 18.67 19.39
C ARG A 427 -1.96 19.14 18.81
N ASN A 428 -0.86 18.47 19.16
CA ASN A 428 0.40 18.61 18.44
C ASN A 428 0.31 17.76 17.16
N VAL A 429 0.38 18.40 15.99
CA VAL A 429 0.49 17.75 14.67
C VAL A 429 1.89 17.95 14.07
N GLY A 430 2.88 18.33 14.87
CA GLY A 430 4.28 18.08 14.57
C GLY A 430 4.63 16.61 14.73
N LEU A 431 5.76 16.22 14.13
CA LEU A 431 6.27 14.84 14.16
C LEU A 431 7.11 14.54 15.41
N GLU A 432 7.49 15.57 16.14
CA GLU A 432 8.32 15.50 17.35
C GLU A 432 7.54 15.89 18.60
N ASN A 433 8.04 15.47 19.77
CA ASN A 433 7.51 15.91 21.06
C ASN A 433 7.61 17.43 21.19
N SER A 434 6.56 18.08 21.71
CA SER A 434 6.59 19.52 21.83
C SER A 434 7.60 19.99 22.88
N LYS A 435 8.23 21.13 22.59
CA LYS A 435 8.83 21.98 23.63
C LYS A 435 7.72 22.58 24.52
N PRO A 436 8.05 23.15 25.68
CA PRO A 436 7.07 23.83 26.52
C PRO A 436 6.33 24.94 25.77
N PHE A 437 5.04 25.08 26.05
CA PHE A 437 4.19 26.12 25.47
C PHE A 437 3.02 26.47 26.40
N LYS A 438 2.33 27.55 26.06
CA LYS A 438 1.15 28.03 26.79
C LYS A 438 -0.08 28.18 25.92
N ILE A 439 -1.24 28.03 26.53
CA ILE A 439 -2.54 28.35 25.93
C ILE A 439 -3.14 29.50 26.71
N TYR A 440 -3.38 30.62 26.02
CA TYR A 440 -4.09 31.77 26.56
C TYR A 440 -5.49 31.86 25.97
N VAL A 441 -6.48 32.12 26.81
CA VAL A 441 -7.85 32.45 26.40
C VAL A 441 -8.18 33.85 26.89
N TYR A 442 -8.48 34.75 25.96
CA TYR A 442 -8.83 36.15 26.21
C TYR A 442 -10.32 36.40 25.96
N ASP A 443 -10.92 37.28 26.75
CA ASP A 443 -12.23 37.88 26.45
C ASP A 443 -12.15 38.86 25.25
N LYS A 444 -13.32 39.31 24.78
CA LYS A 444 -13.43 40.34 23.74
C LYS A 444 -12.75 41.69 24.03
N ASN A 445 -12.38 41.95 25.28
CA ASN A 445 -11.68 43.17 25.71
C ASN A 445 -10.16 42.97 25.77
N GLY A 446 -9.67 41.73 25.59
CA GLY A 446 -8.25 41.36 25.68
C GLY A 446 -7.79 40.93 27.09
N ASN A 447 -8.70 40.73 28.04
CA ASN A 447 -8.36 40.22 29.37
C ASN A 447 -8.16 38.70 29.35
N ILE A 448 -7.12 38.18 29.98
CA ILE A 448 -6.92 36.73 30.12
C ILE A 448 -7.97 36.15 31.07
N LEU A 449 -8.84 35.28 30.53
CA LEU A 449 -9.77 34.46 31.30
C LEU A 449 -9.07 33.22 31.88
N LYS A 450 -8.14 32.64 31.12
CA LYS A 450 -7.40 31.45 31.54
C LYS A 450 -6.05 31.31 30.84
N GLU A 451 -5.08 30.80 31.58
CA GLU A 451 -3.76 30.35 31.14
C GLU A 451 -3.61 28.85 31.46
N PHE A 452 -2.97 28.12 30.56
CA PHE A 452 -2.52 26.74 30.76
C PHE A 452 -1.04 26.66 30.34
N SER A 453 -0.21 26.02 31.16
CA SER A 453 1.18 25.70 30.85
C SER A 453 1.31 24.20 30.57
N ILE A 454 2.02 23.85 29.49
CA ILE A 454 2.21 22.47 29.05
C ILE A 454 3.70 22.25 28.83
N ASP A 455 4.30 21.31 29.57
CA ASP A 455 5.74 21.02 29.51
C ASP A 455 6.14 20.34 28.18
N SER A 456 5.29 19.42 27.70
CA SER A 456 5.44 18.75 26.41
C SER A 456 4.12 18.07 25.99
N LEU A 457 3.89 17.96 24.69
CA LEU A 457 2.78 17.24 24.09
C LEU A 457 3.33 16.38 22.93
N GLY A 458 3.10 15.06 22.96
CA GLY A 458 3.64 14.14 21.95
C GLY A 458 2.99 14.29 20.57
N PRO A 459 3.58 13.71 19.50
CA PRO A 459 2.99 13.69 18.17
C PRO A 459 1.56 13.13 18.17
N ASN A 460 0.65 13.81 17.47
CA ASN A 460 -0.81 13.56 17.44
C ASN A 460 -1.48 13.41 18.83
N SER A 461 -0.84 13.88 19.90
CA SER A 461 -1.36 13.78 21.28
C SER A 461 -2.20 14.99 21.66
N ASP A 462 -3.18 14.78 22.54
CA ASP A 462 -4.19 15.76 22.90
C ASP A 462 -4.00 16.39 24.29
N TYR A 463 -4.09 17.72 24.34
CA TYR A 463 -4.33 18.47 25.57
C TYR A 463 -5.80 18.94 25.61
N ASN A 464 -6.56 18.44 26.58
CA ASN A 464 -7.97 18.75 26.75
C ASN A 464 -8.14 20.01 27.61
N VAL A 465 -8.65 21.09 27.01
CA VAL A 465 -8.94 22.36 27.69
C VAL A 465 -10.39 22.38 28.17
N SER A 466 -10.59 22.81 29.42
CA SER A 466 -11.92 23.06 30.00
C SER A 466 -11.88 24.33 30.85
N ILE A 467 -12.81 25.26 30.59
CA ILE A 467 -12.91 26.56 31.25
C ILE A 467 -14.36 26.76 31.68
N ASN A 468 -14.59 26.75 33.00
CA ASN A 468 -15.90 27.06 33.60
C ASN A 468 -16.07 28.58 33.79
N ASN A 469 -17.33 29.03 33.87
CA ASN A 469 -17.72 30.42 34.02
C ASN A 469 -17.34 31.32 32.83
N VAL A 470 -17.39 30.76 31.62
CA VAL A 470 -17.38 31.50 30.36
C VAL A 470 -18.81 31.91 30.03
N TYR A 471 -19.06 33.18 29.74
CA TYR A 471 -20.39 33.70 29.44
C TYR A 471 -20.44 34.31 28.03
N GLY A 472 -21.64 34.40 27.45
CA GLY A 472 -21.84 35.08 26.15
C GLY A 472 -21.45 36.57 26.16
N SER A 473 -21.29 37.19 27.34
CA SER A 473 -20.71 38.53 27.47
C SER A 473 -19.24 38.60 27.05
N ASP A 474 -18.53 37.48 27.06
CA ASP A 474 -17.08 37.41 26.87
C ASP A 474 -16.73 37.18 25.40
N SER A 475 -17.70 36.69 24.62
CA SER A 475 -17.70 36.47 23.17
C SER A 475 -17.51 37.79 22.39
N PRO A 476 -16.68 37.85 21.33
CA PRO A 476 -15.82 36.77 20.85
C PRO A 476 -14.63 36.50 21.77
N LEU A 477 -14.31 35.23 21.99
CA LEU A 477 -13.06 34.85 22.67
C LEU A 477 -11.93 34.78 21.66
N LYS A 478 -10.72 35.20 22.07
CA LYS A 478 -9.48 34.90 21.35
C LYS A 478 -8.76 33.79 22.09
N VAL A 479 -8.43 32.69 21.42
CA VAL A 479 -7.53 31.66 21.95
C VAL A 479 -6.20 31.75 21.19
N THR A 480 -5.08 31.67 21.90
CA THR A 480 -3.74 31.70 21.32
C THR A 480 -2.89 30.59 21.95
N ILE A 481 -2.16 29.86 21.10
CA ILE A 481 -1.07 28.97 21.51
C ILE A 481 0.24 29.76 21.39
N ASP A 482 0.85 30.04 22.53
CA ASP A 482 2.10 30.79 22.64
C ASP A 482 3.27 29.81 22.88
N PRO A 483 4.24 29.70 21.97
CA PRO A 483 5.39 28.80 22.11
C PRO A 483 6.48 29.35 23.05
N GLU A 484 6.21 30.47 23.74
CA GLU A 484 7.13 31.19 24.63
C GLU A 484 8.43 31.59 23.91
N GLU A 485 9.60 31.12 24.36
CA GLU A 485 10.88 31.45 23.72
C GLU A 485 11.13 30.67 22.41
N ASN A 486 10.29 29.67 22.08
CA ASN A 486 10.47 28.79 20.93
C ASN A 486 9.94 29.43 19.64
N LYS A 487 10.80 30.16 18.93
CA LYS A 487 10.47 30.90 17.68
C LYS A 487 10.23 30.05 16.43
N GLU A 488 9.98 28.75 16.58
CA GLU A 488 9.82 27.79 15.48
C GLU A 488 8.39 27.79 14.86
N PHE A 489 7.63 28.87 15.01
CA PHE A 489 6.22 28.97 14.58
C PHE A 489 5.84 30.34 13.99
N ASN A 490 4.80 30.32 13.15
CA ASN A 490 4.02 31.52 12.81
C ASN A 490 2.89 31.74 13.84
N TYR A 491 3.06 32.74 14.71
CA TYR A 491 2.08 33.14 15.75
C TYR A 491 0.64 33.36 15.21
N ASN A 492 0.50 33.79 13.95
CA ASN A 492 -0.82 34.06 13.35
C ASN A 492 -1.59 32.79 12.98
N ALA A 493 -0.93 31.65 12.79
CA ALA A 493 -1.59 30.35 12.60
C ALA A 493 -2.09 29.76 13.93
N ASN A 494 -1.42 30.12 15.02
CA ASN A 494 -1.68 29.63 16.39
C ASN A 494 -2.69 30.52 17.16
N THR A 495 -3.62 31.17 16.46
CA THR A 495 -4.66 32.01 17.06
C THR A 495 -6.00 31.78 16.40
N ILE A 496 -7.05 31.55 17.20
CA ILE A 496 -8.43 31.40 16.73
C ILE A 496 -9.37 32.37 17.45
N ILE A 497 -10.36 32.87 16.73
CA ILE A 497 -11.47 33.69 17.27
C ILE A 497 -12.72 32.83 17.33
N LEU A 498 -13.26 32.66 18.54
CA LEU A 498 -14.47 31.88 18.81
C LEU A 498 -15.65 32.81 18.98
N ASN A 499 -16.67 32.64 18.13
CA ASN A 499 -17.97 33.30 18.25
C ASN A 499 -19.00 32.25 18.68
N PHE A 500 -19.73 32.55 19.75
CA PHE A 500 -20.85 31.77 20.29
C PHE A 500 -21.84 32.71 20.99
#